data_AF-A0A183FRF6-F1
#
_entry.id   AF-A0A183FRF6-F1
#
_cell.length_a   1.000
_cell.length_b   1.000
_cell.length_c   1.000
_cell.angle_alpha   90.00
_cell.angle_beta   90.00
_cell.angle_gamma   90.00
#
_symmetry.space_group_name_H-M   'P 1'
#
loop_
_entity.id
_entity.type
_entity.pdbx_description
1 polymer ?
#
loop_
_entity_poly.entity_id
_entity_poly.type
_entity_poly.pdbx_seq_one_letter_code
_entity_poly.pdbx_strand_id
1 'polypeptide(L)'
;MKVVLCAVHVMLFMGAMAWVALDGCFRTPEEVQTANKDPQLRGEIKKYLNLTLEDNDSITWFTVYDSYLDGVANVYLVEIQKTGKNVTFMYGSPNDGQDPQVTAIPYSKYIQYLGCEILAGDGDNDY
;
A
#
# COMPACT_ATOMS: atom_id res chain seq x y z
N MET A 1 50.11 -13.02 -27.48
CA MET A 1 48.76 -13.58 -27.74
C MET A 1 48.31 -14.39 -26.54
N LYS A 2 46.99 -14.44 -26.30
CA LYS A 2 46.24 -15.05 -25.17
C LYS A 2 45.91 -14.03 -24.07
N VAL A 3 44.81 -13.28 -24.22
CA VAL A 3 43.38 -13.58 -24.03
C VAL A 3 42.94 -13.19 -22.61
N VAL A 4 42.05 -12.19 -22.63
CA VAL A 4 41.22 -11.62 -21.57
C VAL A 4 40.57 -12.69 -20.70
N LEU A 5 40.51 -12.46 -19.39
CA LEU A 5 39.47 -13.02 -18.52
C LEU A 5 39.10 -12.00 -17.44
N CYS A 6 38.15 -11.14 -17.81
CA CYS A 6 37.41 -10.27 -16.92
C CYS A 6 36.36 -11.14 -16.19
N ALA A 7 36.70 -11.66 -15.01
CA ALA A 7 35.78 -12.47 -14.20
C ALA A 7 34.97 -11.55 -13.29
N VAL A 8 33.88 -11.03 -13.85
CA VAL A 8 32.79 -10.33 -13.18
C VAL A 8 32.21 -11.23 -12.09
N HIS A 9 32.57 -10.98 -10.83
CA HIS A 9 31.87 -11.55 -9.68
C HIS A 9 30.70 -10.63 -9.30
N VAL A 10 29.65 -10.65 -10.11
CA VAL A 10 28.31 -10.21 -9.70
C VAL A 10 27.62 -11.47 -9.18
N MET A 11 28.02 -11.91 -7.99
CA MET A 11 27.27 -12.92 -7.25
C MET A 11 26.07 -12.22 -6.61
N LEU A 12 24.92 -12.37 -7.28
CA LEU A 12 23.65 -12.77 -6.69
C LEU A 12 23.56 -12.64 -5.16
N PHE A 13 23.18 -11.45 -4.71
CA PHE A 13 22.33 -11.30 -3.52
C PHE A 13 20.92 -10.90 -3.97
N MET A 14 20.36 -11.66 -4.90
CA MET A 14 18.90 -11.78 -5.00
C MET A 14 18.47 -12.66 -3.84
N GLY A 15 18.48 -12.07 -2.64
CA GLY A 15 17.80 -12.65 -1.49
C GLY A 15 16.36 -12.87 -1.93
N ALA A 16 15.96 -14.13 -1.94
CA ALA A 16 14.59 -14.55 -2.15
C ALA A 16 13.70 -13.71 -1.22
N MET A 17 13.07 -12.67 -1.77
CA MET A 17 11.93 -12.05 -1.14
C MET A 17 10.93 -13.20 -1.07
N ALA A 18 10.70 -13.74 0.13
CA ALA A 18 9.60 -14.67 0.34
C ALA A 18 8.36 -13.95 -0.19
N TRP A 19 7.86 -14.44 -1.32
CA TRP A 19 6.58 -14.02 -1.86
C TRP A 19 5.59 -14.49 -0.80
N VAL A 20 5.07 -13.56 0.00
CA VAL A 20 3.82 -13.82 0.70
C VAL A 20 2.86 -14.19 -0.41
N ALA A 21 2.25 -15.38 -0.31
CA ALA A 21 1.30 -15.86 -1.30
C ALA A 21 0.10 -14.90 -1.31
N LEU A 22 0.22 -13.86 -2.13
CA LEU A 22 -0.85 -13.02 -2.65
C LEU A 22 -1.52 -13.73 -3.84
N ASP A 23 -1.22 -15.01 -4.06
CA ASP A 23 -1.90 -15.85 -5.04
C ASP A 23 -3.39 -15.85 -4.73
N GLY A 24 -4.18 -15.24 -5.61
CA GLY A 24 -5.62 -15.10 -5.47
C GLY A 24 -6.09 -13.93 -4.61
N CYS A 25 -5.26 -12.92 -4.31
CA CYS A 25 -5.75 -11.68 -3.69
C CYS A 25 -6.36 -10.74 -4.73
N PHE A 26 -7.36 -9.99 -4.29
CA PHE A 26 -8.00 -8.95 -5.09
C PHE A 26 -7.87 -7.59 -4.41
N ARG A 27 -8.03 -6.51 -5.17
CA ARG A 27 -8.10 -5.15 -4.64
C ARG A 27 -9.12 -4.29 -5.37
N THR A 28 -9.62 -3.25 -4.71
CA THR A 28 -10.34 -2.18 -5.40
C THR A 28 -9.39 -1.36 -6.27
N PRO A 29 -9.93 -0.61 -7.25
CA PRO A 29 -9.20 0.50 -7.87
C PRO A 29 -8.66 1.48 -6.81
N GLU A 30 -7.59 2.20 -7.16
CA GLU A 30 -7.05 3.23 -6.29
C GLU A 30 -7.94 4.46 -6.31
N GLU A 31 -8.29 4.95 -5.13
CA GLU A 31 -8.99 6.21 -4.93
C GLU A 31 -8.01 7.25 -4.37
N VAL A 32 -8.13 8.49 -4.83
CA VAL A 32 -7.25 9.59 -4.43
C VAL A 32 -8.08 10.72 -3.84
N GLN A 33 -7.69 11.19 -2.68
CA GLN A 33 -8.30 12.33 -2.01
C GLN A 33 -7.26 13.26 -1.39
N THR A 34 -7.65 14.51 -1.14
CA THR A 34 -6.84 15.44 -0.34
C THR A 34 -7.05 15.20 1.15
N ALA A 35 -6.03 15.44 1.97
CA ALA A 35 -6.06 15.16 3.41
C ALA A 35 -7.13 15.95 4.18
N ASN A 36 -7.64 17.06 3.64
CA ASN A 36 -8.76 17.80 4.23
C ASN A 36 -10.14 17.12 4.05
N LYS A 37 -10.27 16.12 3.18
CA LYS A 37 -11.53 15.41 2.94
C LYS A 37 -11.92 14.50 4.10
N ASP A 38 -10.93 14.03 4.86
CA ASP A 38 -11.14 13.17 6.03
C ASP A 38 -10.35 13.68 7.25
N PRO A 39 -10.96 14.61 8.02
CA PRO A 39 -10.34 15.14 9.24
C PRO A 39 -10.10 14.08 10.32
N GLN A 40 -10.91 13.01 10.36
CA GLN A 40 -10.75 11.93 11.33
C GLN A 40 -9.47 11.13 11.02
N LEU A 41 -9.34 10.66 9.78
CA LEU A 41 -8.15 9.93 9.32
C LEU A 41 -6.89 10.77 9.50
N ARG A 42 -6.94 12.08 9.18
CA ARG A 42 -5.83 13.00 9.42
C ARG A 42 -5.44 13.09 10.89
N GLY A 43 -6.44 13.09 11.79
CA GLY A 43 -6.23 13.04 13.24
C GLY A 43 -5.56 11.74 13.70
N GLU A 44 -5.98 10.60 13.15
CA GLU A 44 -5.40 9.29 13.45
C GLU A 44 -3.97 9.14 12.91
N ILE A 45 -3.70 9.59 11.69
CA ILE A 45 -2.35 9.64 11.11
C ILE A 45 -1.42 10.48 12.00
N LYS A 46 -1.89 11.64 12.47
CA LYS A 46 -1.13 12.46 13.42
C LYS A 46 -0.86 11.72 14.73
N LYS A 47 -1.88 11.06 15.29
CA LYS A 47 -1.79 10.35 16.57
C LYS A 47 -0.86 9.14 16.51
N TYR A 48 -1.00 8.28 15.50
CA TYR A 48 -0.35 6.97 15.46
C TYR A 48 0.94 6.96 14.63
N LEU A 49 1.07 7.82 13.61
CA LEU A 49 2.27 7.92 12.78
C LEU A 49 3.14 9.15 13.11
N ASN A 50 2.70 10.00 14.04
CA ASN A 50 3.34 11.27 14.35
C ASN A 50 3.56 12.14 13.09
N LEU A 51 2.58 12.12 12.17
CA LEU A 51 2.67 12.76 10.88
C LEU A 51 1.60 13.85 10.76
N THR A 52 2.04 15.10 10.55
CA THR A 52 1.11 16.21 10.30
C THR A 52 0.99 16.41 8.80
N LEU A 53 -0.24 16.28 8.30
CA LEU A 53 -0.58 16.54 6.89
C LEU A 53 -1.10 17.97 6.74
N GLU A 54 -0.76 18.60 5.63
CA GLU A 54 -1.39 19.83 5.14
C GLU A 54 -2.67 19.50 4.38
N ASP A 55 -3.57 20.47 4.22
CA ASP A 55 -4.89 20.24 3.63
C ASP A 55 -4.84 19.69 2.20
N ASN A 56 -3.80 20.04 1.44
CA ASN A 56 -3.58 19.66 0.06
C ASN A 56 -2.72 18.39 -0.10
N ASP A 57 -2.19 17.80 0.98
CA ASP A 57 -1.45 16.54 0.87
C ASP A 57 -2.36 15.44 0.29
N SER A 58 -1.79 14.58 -0.56
CA SER A 58 -2.52 13.54 -1.28
C SER A 58 -2.57 12.27 -0.45
N ILE A 59 -3.73 11.63 -0.41
CA ILE A 59 -3.96 10.32 0.19
C ILE A 59 -4.55 9.42 -0.88
N THR A 60 -3.77 8.44 -1.32
CA THR A 60 -4.23 7.36 -2.21
C THR A 60 -4.56 6.14 -1.36
N TRP A 61 -5.66 5.46 -1.64
CA TRP A 61 -6.05 4.27 -0.89
C TRP A 61 -6.81 3.25 -1.74
N PHE A 62 -6.81 2.01 -1.26
CA PHE A 62 -7.59 0.90 -1.82
C PHE A 62 -7.81 -0.19 -0.77
N THR A 63 -8.81 -1.04 -0.97
CA THR A 63 -9.07 -2.20 -0.13
C THR A 63 -8.54 -3.46 -0.79
N VAL A 64 -7.92 -4.34 -0.01
CA VAL A 64 -7.42 -5.66 -0.41
C VAL A 64 -8.32 -6.73 0.19
N TYR A 65 -8.63 -7.72 -0.63
CA TYR A 65 -9.39 -8.90 -0.29
C TYR A 65 -8.58 -10.17 -0.52
N ASP A 66 -8.89 -11.23 0.21
CA ASP A 66 -8.37 -12.57 -0.07
C ASP A 66 -9.15 -13.23 -1.22
N SER A 67 -8.82 -14.49 -1.49
CA SER A 67 -9.48 -15.29 -2.54
C SER A 67 -10.96 -15.58 -2.27
N TYR A 68 -11.44 -15.39 -1.04
CA TYR A 68 -12.83 -15.54 -0.64
C TYR A 68 -13.58 -14.21 -0.63
N LEU A 69 -12.93 -13.11 -1.02
CA LEU A 69 -13.44 -11.75 -0.98
C LEU A 69 -13.71 -11.24 0.44
N ASP A 70 -13.07 -11.83 1.45
CA ASP A 70 -13.08 -11.29 2.80
C ASP A 70 -12.11 -10.10 2.87
N GLY A 71 -12.53 -9.00 3.50
CA GLY A 71 -11.73 -7.77 3.59
C GLY A 71 -10.48 -7.98 4.46
N VAL A 72 -9.30 -7.92 3.85
CA VAL A 72 -8.01 -8.20 4.52
C VAL A 72 -7.34 -6.92 5.01
N ALA A 73 -7.40 -5.84 4.23
CA ALA A 73 -6.68 -4.61 4.54
C ALA A 73 -7.26 -3.39 3.80
N ASN A 74 -7.33 -2.23 4.45
CA ASN A 74 -7.38 -0.97 3.73
C ASN A 74 -5.98 -0.36 3.73
N VAL A 75 -5.42 -0.16 2.54
CA VAL A 75 -4.03 0.20 2.32
C VAL A 75 -3.97 1.64 1.81
N TYR A 76 -3.08 2.44 2.38
CA TYR A 76 -2.97 3.86 2.11
C TYR A 76 -1.53 4.27 1.78
N LEU A 77 -1.42 5.25 0.91
CA LEU A 77 -0.20 6.00 0.58
C LEU A 77 -0.49 7.49 0.77
N VAL A 78 0.27 8.13 1.65
CA VAL A 78 0.30 9.59 1.78
C VAL A 78 1.50 10.13 1.02
N GLU A 79 1.26 11.17 0.23
CA GLU A 79 2.30 11.96 -0.43
C GLU A 79 2.29 13.39 0.15
N ILE A 80 3.38 13.73 0.86
CA ILE A 80 3.52 15.02 1.55
C ILE A 80 4.13 16.03 0.60
N GLN A 81 3.33 16.90 0.02
CA GLN A 81 3.74 17.76 -1.09
C GLN A 81 4.93 18.66 -0.71
N LYS A 82 4.90 19.23 0.50
CA LYS A 82 5.94 20.15 0.99
C LYS A 82 7.32 19.50 1.08
N THR A 83 7.38 18.20 1.36
CA THR A 83 8.64 17.49 1.64
C THR A 83 9.00 16.47 0.57
N GLY A 84 8.06 16.11 -0.32
CA GLY A 84 8.20 15.00 -1.26
C GLY A 84 8.30 13.62 -0.59
N LYS A 85 7.99 13.52 0.71
CA LYS A 85 8.04 12.26 1.45
C LYS A 85 6.76 11.48 1.24
N ASN A 86 6.92 10.17 1.06
CA ASN A 86 5.83 9.22 0.97
C ASN A 86 5.77 8.34 2.22
N VAL A 87 4.56 8.07 2.71
CA VAL A 87 4.31 7.21 3.87
C VAL A 87 3.20 6.24 3.55
N THR A 88 3.46 4.95 3.72
CA THR A 88 2.48 3.89 3.52
C THR A 88 1.98 3.34 4.85
N PHE A 89 0.69 3.10 4.96
CA PHE A 89 0.07 2.56 6.17
C PHE A 89 -1.18 1.74 5.85
N MET A 90 -1.68 1.03 6.86
CA MET A 90 -2.99 0.37 6.84
C MET A 90 -3.94 1.07 7.82
N TYR A 91 -5.23 1.12 7.47
CA TYR A 91 -6.31 1.70 8.29
C TYR A 91 -7.39 0.66 8.55
N GLY A 92 -7.40 0.10 9.76
CA GLY A 92 -7.99 -1.23 10.00
C GLY A 92 -7.15 -2.32 9.30
N SER A 93 -7.16 -3.60 9.68
CA SER A 93 -7.88 -4.39 10.67
C SER A 93 -6.87 -5.33 11.34
N PRO A 94 -6.93 -5.64 12.64
CA PRO A 94 -6.25 -6.79 13.21
C PRO A 94 -7.22 -7.99 13.27
N ASN A 95 -8.00 -8.31 12.23
CA ASN A 95 -9.03 -9.37 12.21
C ASN A 95 -10.14 -9.39 13.32
N ASP A 96 -10.06 -8.58 14.40
CA ASP A 96 -10.53 -9.04 15.73
C ASP A 96 -11.44 -8.09 16.55
N GLY A 97 -12.26 -7.23 15.95
CA GLY A 97 -13.24 -6.45 16.72
C GLY A 97 -12.65 -5.45 17.74
N GLN A 98 -11.55 -4.77 17.38
CA GLN A 98 -11.05 -3.61 18.11
C GLN A 98 -10.93 -2.36 17.21
N ASP A 99 -10.92 -1.20 17.88
CA ASP A 99 -10.90 0.16 17.33
C ASP A 99 -9.99 0.35 16.11
N PRO A 100 -10.38 1.21 15.14
CA PRO A 100 -9.54 1.53 13.99
C PRO A 100 -8.18 2.08 14.46
N GLN A 101 -7.10 1.43 13.99
CA GLN A 101 -5.74 1.87 14.22
C GLN A 101 -5.01 2.04 12.90
N VAL A 102 -4.33 3.18 12.75
CA VAL A 102 -3.38 3.45 11.67
C VAL A 102 -2.05 2.77 11.98
N THR A 103 -1.60 1.85 11.13
CA THR A 103 -0.31 1.15 11.30
C THR A 103 0.58 1.38 10.09
N ALA A 104 1.78 1.94 10.29
CA ALA A 104 2.75 2.09 9.21
C ALA A 104 3.14 0.73 8.63
N ILE A 105 3.26 0.66 7.30
CA ILE A 105 3.78 -0.52 6.61
C ILE A 105 5.01 -0.14 5.79
N PRO A 106 5.95 -1.08 5.55
CA PRO A 106 7.02 -0.87 4.59
C PRO A 106 6.47 -0.62 3.18
N TYR A 107 7.14 0.23 2.40
CA TYR A 107 6.75 0.50 1.01
C TYR A 107 6.72 -0.77 0.14
N SER A 108 7.60 -1.74 0.41
CA SER A 108 7.57 -3.04 -0.27
C SER A 108 6.26 -3.79 -0.08
N LYS A 109 5.61 -3.67 1.09
CA LYS A 109 4.31 -4.28 1.37
C LYS A 109 3.19 -3.59 0.60
N TYR A 110 3.25 -2.26 0.47
CA TYR A 110 2.34 -1.51 -0.40
C TYR A 110 2.45 -1.95 -1.86
N ILE A 111 3.67 -2.09 -2.39
CA ILE A 111 3.89 -2.60 -3.76
C ILE A 111 3.37 -4.03 -3.93
N GLN A 112 3.55 -4.90 -2.93
CA GLN A 112 2.97 -6.24 -2.96
C GLN A 112 1.45 -6.17 -3.11
N TYR A 113 0.76 -5.36 -2.30
CA TYR A 113 -0.69 -5.21 -2.38
C TYR A 113 -1.18 -4.59 -3.70
N LEU A 114 -0.41 -3.68 -4.32
CA LEU A 114 -0.72 -3.17 -5.66
C LEU A 114 -0.71 -4.26 -6.74
N GLY A 115 0.03 -5.35 -6.49
CA GLY A 115 0.08 -6.52 -7.37
C GLY A 115 -1.14 -7.44 -7.29
N CYS A 116 -2.08 -7.22 -6.36
CA CYS A 116 -3.35 -7.94 -6.32
C CYS A 116 -4.19 -7.66 -7.57
N GLU A 117 -5.00 -8.65 -7.98
CA GLU A 117 -5.90 -8.50 -9.10
C GLU A 117 -6.92 -7.40 -8.82
N ILE A 118 -7.13 -6.48 -9.75
CA ILE A 118 -8.15 -5.45 -9.58
C ILE A 118 -9.50 -6.13 -9.73
N LEU A 119 -10.36 -6.03 -8.72
CA LEU A 119 -11.77 -6.35 -8.87
C LEU A 119 -12.28 -5.49 -10.01
N ALA A 120 -12.64 -6.12 -11.14
CA ALA A 120 -13.41 -5.45 -12.15
C ALA A 120 -14.69 -5.00 -11.45
N GLY A 121 -14.76 -3.72 -11.08
CA GLY A 121 -16.03 -3.12 -10.70
C GLY A 121 -16.97 -3.43 -11.85
N ASP A 122 -18.19 -3.90 -11.55
CA ASP A 122 -19.21 -4.19 -12.55
C ASP A 122 -19.25 -3.03 -13.56
N GLY A 123 -18.55 -3.24 -14.68
CA GLY A 123 -18.80 -2.50 -15.89
C GLY A 123 -20.17 -2.97 -16.30
N ASP A 124 -21.14 -2.06 -16.16
CA ASP A 124 -22.53 -2.15 -16.57
C ASP A 124 -23.52 -2.33 -15.41
N ASN A 125 -24.14 -1.22 -15.00
CA ASN A 125 -25.60 -1.10 -15.00
C ASN A 125 -25.99 0.39 -15.04
N ASP A 126 -25.99 0.94 -16.26
CA ASP A 126 -27.01 1.91 -16.63
C ASP A 126 -28.39 1.24 -16.46
N TYR A 127 -29.15 1.64 -15.45
CA TYR A 127 -30.60 1.47 -15.38
C TYR A 127 -31.26 2.65 -14.68
#